data_AF-A0A673FW44-F1
#
_entry.id   AF-A0A673FW44-F1
#
_cell.length_a   1.000
_cell.length_b   1.000
_cell.length_c   1.000
_cell.angle_alpha   90.00
_cell.angle_beta   90.00
_cell.angle_gamma   90.00
#
_symmetry.space_group_name_H-M   'P 1'
#
loop_
_entity.id
_entity.type
_entity.pdbx_description
1 polymer ?
#
loop_
_entity_poly.entity_id
_entity_poly.type
_entity_poly.pdbx_seq_one_letter_code
_entity_poly.pdbx_strand_id
1 'polypeptide(L)'
;MMLMFISLLIKKPVSLQEAKLLLKEDDELIKEVFEYWSRKRKACQSGSLIPVVKQEKRDSSSTSDPYVAFRRRTEKMQTRKNRKNDEASYEKMLKLRRDLSRAVTILEMIKRREKSKRELLHLTLEIVEKRYM
;
A
#
# COMPACT_ATOMS: atom_id res chain seq x y z
N MET A 1 -10.84 -0.33 -2.09
CA MET A 1 -10.69 1.00 -1.47
C MET A 1 -10.95 0.94 0.04
N MET A 2 -12.09 0.39 0.48
CA MET A 2 -12.45 0.20 1.91
C MET A 2 -11.41 -0.57 2.75
N LEU A 3 -10.76 -1.61 2.19
CA LEU A 3 -9.71 -2.35 2.90
C LEU A 3 -8.41 -1.52 3.11
N MET A 4 -8.10 -0.60 2.19
CA MET A 4 -6.97 0.32 2.34
C MET A 4 -7.25 1.35 3.43
N PHE A 5 -8.51 1.78 3.55
CA PHE A 5 -8.99 2.69 4.58
C PHE A 5 -8.86 2.10 5.99
N ILE A 6 -9.33 0.86 6.18
CA ILE A 6 -9.19 0.14 7.46
C ILE A 6 -7.69 -0.01 7.82
N SER A 7 -6.85 -0.36 6.86
CA SER A 7 -5.39 -0.50 7.05
C SER A 7 -4.69 0.82 7.45
N LEU A 8 -5.11 1.96 6.87
CA LEU A 8 -4.61 3.30 7.22
C LEU A 8 -5.05 3.71 8.63
N LEU A 9 -6.33 3.49 8.97
CA LEU A 9 -6.86 3.70 10.32
C LEU A 9 -6.18 2.79 11.35
N ILE A 10 -5.69 1.61 10.98
CA ILE A 10 -4.96 0.76 11.93
C ILE A 10 -3.57 1.33 12.25
N LYS A 11 -2.88 1.92 11.27
CA LYS A 11 -1.46 2.24 11.37
C LYS A 11 -1.16 3.69 11.78
N LYS A 12 -2.03 4.65 11.47
CA LYS A 12 -1.80 6.07 11.77
C LYS A 12 -3.03 6.75 12.37
N PRO A 13 -2.85 7.78 13.22
CA PRO A 13 -3.96 8.66 13.58
C PRO A 13 -4.42 9.40 12.31
N VAL A 14 -5.72 9.38 12.07
CA VAL A 14 -6.39 10.03 10.93
C VAL A 14 -7.45 10.97 11.53
N SER A 15 -7.64 12.13 10.92
CA SER A 15 -8.70 13.09 11.31
C SER A 15 -10.04 12.74 10.68
N LEU A 16 -11.14 13.29 11.21
CA LEU A 16 -12.48 13.06 10.64
C LEU A 16 -12.58 13.59 9.19
N GLN A 17 -11.97 14.73 8.88
CA GLN A 17 -11.90 15.27 7.51
C GLN A 17 -11.18 14.31 6.55
N GLU A 18 -10.04 13.77 6.95
CA GLU A 18 -9.32 12.78 6.15
C GLU A 18 -10.13 11.49 5.99
N ALA A 19 -10.87 11.09 7.03
CA ALA A 19 -11.76 9.94 6.97
C ALA A 19 -12.86 10.10 5.90
N LYS A 20 -13.50 11.28 5.88
CA LYS A 20 -14.53 11.63 4.89
C LYS A 20 -13.99 11.71 3.46
N LEU A 21 -12.78 12.21 3.26
CA LEU A 21 -12.18 12.28 1.92
C LEU A 21 -11.83 10.91 1.33
N LEU A 22 -11.56 9.92 2.20
CA LEU A 22 -11.14 8.58 1.79
C LEU A 22 -12.32 7.62 1.55
N LEU A 23 -13.47 7.87 2.16
CA LEU A 23 -14.67 7.07 2.02
C LEU A 23 -15.69 7.79 1.13
N LYS A 24 -16.26 7.08 0.18
CA LYS A 24 -17.40 7.56 -0.64
C LYS A 24 -18.71 6.96 -0.13
N GLU A 25 -18.84 6.87 1.19
CA GLU A 25 -19.98 6.29 1.89
C GLU A 25 -20.76 7.41 2.61
N ASP A 26 -21.88 7.03 3.22
CA ASP A 26 -22.69 7.96 4.01
C ASP A 26 -21.87 8.64 5.11
N ASP A 27 -21.97 9.98 5.18
CA ASP A 27 -21.30 10.84 6.15
C ASP A 27 -21.62 10.46 7.60
N GLU A 28 -22.82 9.95 7.86
CA GLU A 28 -23.28 9.49 9.17
C GLU A 28 -22.56 8.19 9.58
N LEU A 29 -22.49 7.22 8.67
CA LEU A 29 -21.76 5.97 8.88
C LEU A 29 -20.27 6.22 9.13
N ILE A 30 -19.66 7.13 8.36
CA ILE A 30 -18.24 7.50 8.51
C ILE A 30 -18.00 8.06 9.91
N LYS A 31 -18.89 8.93 10.39
CA LYS A 31 -18.79 9.55 11.71
C LYS A 31 -18.91 8.51 12.83
N GLU A 32 -19.91 7.62 12.76
CA GLU A 32 -20.09 6.57 13.78
C GLU A 32 -18.87 5.64 13.88
N VAL A 33 -18.36 5.19 12.72
CA VAL A 33 -17.18 4.32 12.65
C VAL A 33 -15.94 5.05 13.16
N PHE A 34 -15.77 6.32 12.81
CA PHE A 34 -14.65 7.14 13.29
C PHE A 34 -14.67 7.30 14.80
N GLU A 35 -15.83 7.60 15.39
CA GLU A 35 -15.99 7.76 16.84
C GLU A 35 -15.72 6.45 17.59
N TYR A 36 -16.21 5.32 17.10
CA TYR A 36 -15.86 4.00 17.66
C TYR A 36 -14.36 3.74 17.60
N TRP A 37 -13.74 3.95 16.43
CA TRP A 37 -12.31 3.72 16.24
C TRP A 37 -11.45 4.65 17.12
N SER A 38 -11.82 5.93 17.23
CA SER A 38 -11.12 6.94 18.03
C SER A 38 -11.15 6.58 19.51
N ARG A 39 -12.32 6.19 20.03
CA ARG A 39 -12.47 5.68 21.41
C ARG A 39 -11.60 4.44 21.64
N LYS A 40 -11.63 3.47 20.72
CA LYS A 40 -10.84 2.24 20.84
C LYS A 40 -9.33 2.52 20.84
N ARG A 41 -8.86 3.47 20.03
CA ARG A 41 -7.45 3.88 19.98
C ARG A 41 -7.03 4.62 21.25
N LYS A 42 -7.87 5.51 21.79
CA LYS A 42 -7.61 6.20 23.07
C LYS A 42 -7.51 5.22 24.25
N ALA A 43 -8.33 4.17 24.25
CA ALA A 43 -8.25 3.10 25.26
C ALA A 43 -7.03 2.18 25.08
N CYS A 44 -6.40 2.18 23.92
CA CYS A 44 -5.29 1.31 23.59
C CYS A 44 -3.95 1.92 24.02
N GLN A 45 -3.35 1.36 25.08
CA GLN A 45 -2.05 1.81 25.58
C GLN A 45 -0.88 1.47 24.63
N SER A 46 -1.04 0.47 23.76
CA SER A 46 0.03 -0.06 22.90
C SER A 46 0.29 0.72 21.60
N GLY A 47 -0.31 1.90 21.41
CA GLY A 47 -0.07 2.76 20.25
C GLY A 47 -0.57 2.23 18.89
N SER A 48 -0.93 0.94 18.82
CA SER A 48 -1.59 0.30 17.67
C SER A 48 -2.70 -0.64 18.14
N LEU A 49 -3.80 -0.64 17.39
CA LEU A 49 -4.96 -1.51 17.63
C LEU A 49 -4.71 -2.96 17.23
N ILE A 50 -3.78 -3.20 16.29
CA ILE A 50 -3.38 -4.55 15.90
C ILE A 50 -2.12 -4.90 16.68
N PRO A 51 -2.04 -6.11 17.27
CA PRO A 51 -0.80 -6.59 17.87
C PRO A 51 0.35 -6.53 16.86
N VAL A 52 1.40 -5.79 17.20
CA VAL A 52 2.60 -5.66 16.37
C VAL A 52 3.76 -6.36 17.06
N VAL A 53 4.56 -7.08 16.29
CA VAL A 53 5.82 -7.66 16.78
C VAL A 53 6.74 -6.55 17.26
N LYS A 54 7.26 -6.67 18.49
CA LYS A 54 8.19 -5.68 19.05
C LYS A 54 9.50 -5.71 18.26
N GLN A 55 9.86 -4.55 17.69
CA GLN A 55 11.12 -4.37 16.98
C GLN A 55 12.12 -3.59 17.84
N GLU A 56 13.40 -3.76 17.56
CA GLU A 56 14.49 -3.05 18.23
C GLU A 56 14.40 -1.54 17.95
N LYS A 57 14.54 -0.72 19.01
CA LYS A 57 14.66 0.74 18.86
C LYS A 57 16.07 1.08 18.36
N ARG A 58 16.20 2.15 17.57
CA ARG A 58 17.52 2.59 17.04
C ARG A 58 18.49 3.05 18.13
N ASP A 59 17.99 3.32 19.32
CA ASP A 59 18.80 3.71 20.47
C ASP A 59 19.51 2.44 20.95
N SER A 60 20.82 2.41 20.75
CA SER A 60 21.76 1.28 20.82
C SER A 60 21.89 0.56 22.17
N SER A 61 20.85 0.57 22.99
CA SER A 61 20.71 -0.31 24.14
C SER A 61 20.30 -1.69 23.65
N SER A 62 21.17 -2.68 23.82
CA SER A 62 20.82 -4.09 23.60
C SER A 62 19.78 -4.50 24.65
N THR A 63 18.50 -4.32 24.33
CA THR A 63 17.43 -4.75 25.23
C THR A 63 17.39 -6.27 25.19
N SER A 64 17.72 -6.95 26.29
CA SER A 64 17.54 -8.41 26.46
C SER A 64 16.07 -8.77 26.68
N ASP A 65 15.19 -8.11 25.93
CA ASP A 65 13.76 -8.34 25.98
C ASP A 65 13.41 -9.52 25.05
N PRO A 66 12.84 -10.61 25.59
CA PRO A 66 12.53 -11.81 24.81
C PRO A 66 11.43 -11.58 23.75
N TYR A 67 10.65 -10.51 23.84
CA TYR A 67 9.62 -10.18 22.85
C TYR A 67 10.17 -9.42 21.62
N VAL A 68 11.44 -9.00 21.61
CA VAL A 68 12.05 -8.30 20.47
C VAL A 68 12.48 -9.30 19.39
N ALA A 69 11.83 -9.25 18.23
CA ALA A 69 12.12 -10.12 17.09
C ALA A 69 12.52 -9.32 15.82
N PHE A 70 13.04 -10.04 14.81
CA PHE A 70 13.50 -9.47 13.53
C PHE A 70 14.51 -8.33 13.65
N ARG A 71 15.49 -8.49 14.54
CA ARG A 71 16.57 -7.51 14.75
C ARG A 71 17.30 -7.22 13.44
N ARG A 72 17.51 -5.93 13.16
CA ARG A 72 18.30 -5.49 12.01
C ARG A 72 19.77 -5.64 12.35
N ARG A 73 20.30 -6.84 12.23
CA ARG A 73 21.74 -6.99 12.12
C ARG A 73 22.09 -6.46 10.74
N THR A 74 22.73 -5.29 10.69
CA THR A 74 23.38 -4.87 9.45
C THR A 74 24.43 -5.92 9.15
N GLU A 75 24.14 -6.79 8.20
CA GLU A 75 25.19 -7.35 7.37
C GLU A 75 25.85 -6.10 6.78
N LYS A 76 26.97 -5.66 7.38
CA LYS A 76 27.65 -4.44 6.93
C LYS A 76 27.78 -4.57 5.43
N MET A 77 27.23 -3.61 4.70
CA MET A 77 27.34 -3.58 3.24
C MET A 77 28.83 -3.74 2.95
N GLN A 78 29.22 -4.90 2.43
CA GLN A 78 30.61 -5.15 2.10
C GLN A 78 30.90 -4.32 0.86
N THR A 79 31.36 -3.10 1.10
CA THR A 79 31.86 -2.24 0.04
C THR A 79 33.16 -2.86 -0.45
N ARG A 80 33.23 -3.18 -1.74
CA ARG A 80 34.46 -3.65 -2.35
C ARG A 80 35.52 -2.56 -2.20
N LYS A 81 36.69 -2.89 -1.62
CA LYS A 81 37.89 -2.03 -1.71
C LYS A 81 38.14 -1.72 -3.20
N ASN A 82 38.15 -0.43 -3.56
CA ASN A 82 38.54 0.10 -4.86
C ASN A 82 37.94 -0.59 -6.11
N ARG A 83 36.60 -0.71 -6.18
CA ARG A 83 35.93 -0.94 -7.47
C ARG A 83 35.53 0.42 -8.05
N LYS A 84 36.19 0.83 -9.14
CA LYS A 84 35.79 2.04 -9.89
C LYS A 84 34.32 1.87 -10.33
N ASN A 85 33.61 2.98 -10.42
CA ASN A 85 32.23 3.03 -10.90
C ASN A 85 32.14 2.39 -12.30
N ASP A 86 31.68 1.13 -12.38
CA ASP A 86 31.64 0.40 -13.65
C ASP A 86 30.51 0.98 -14.51
N GLU A 87 30.89 1.76 -15.52
CA GLU A 87 30.02 2.30 -16.58
C GLU A 87 28.99 1.27 -17.08
N ALA A 88 29.40 0.01 -17.23
CA ALA A 88 28.53 -1.11 -17.62
C ALA A 88 27.33 -1.34 -16.67
N SER A 89 27.48 -1.08 -15.36
CA SER A 89 26.37 -1.19 -14.40
C SER A 89 25.37 -0.04 -14.58
N TYR A 90 25.87 1.15 -14.90
CA TYR A 90 25.03 2.32 -15.19
C TYR A 90 24.25 2.13 -16.50
N GLU A 91 24.88 1.61 -17.55
CA GLU A 91 24.22 1.26 -18.80
C GLU A 91 23.10 0.21 -18.61
N LYS A 92 23.37 -0.83 -17.81
CA LYS A 92 22.35 -1.84 -17.44
C LYS A 92 21.17 -1.21 -16.72
N MET A 93 21.41 -0.26 -15.84
CA MET A 93 20.35 0.46 -15.12
C MET A 93 19.53 1.37 -16.05
N LEU A 94 20.16 2.04 -17.00
CA LEU A 94 19.44 2.79 -18.05
C LEU A 94 18.60 1.87 -18.94
N LYS A 95 19.13 0.70 -19.33
CA LYS A 95 18.38 -0.31 -20.07
C LYS A 95 17.17 -0.80 -19.27
N LEU A 96 17.37 -1.18 -18.01
CA LEU A 96 16.29 -1.61 -17.12
C LEU A 96 15.19 -0.55 -17.00
N ARG A 97 15.56 0.73 -16.87
CA ARG A 97 14.59 1.84 -16.84
C ARG A 97 13.74 1.88 -18.11
N ARG A 98 14.37 1.77 -19.30
CA ARG A 98 13.66 1.75 -20.58
C ARG A 98 12.73 0.54 -20.70
N ASP A 99 13.21 -0.63 -20.31
CA ASP A 99 12.43 -1.89 -20.35
C ASP A 99 11.20 -1.80 -19.44
N LEU A 100 11.36 -1.26 -18.22
CA LEU A 100 10.22 -1.02 -17.31
C LEU A 100 9.24 0.03 -17.84
N SER A 101 9.73 1.13 -18.42
CA SER A 101 8.84 2.11 -19.08
C SER A 101 8.04 1.47 -20.21
N ARG A 102 8.68 0.61 -21.02
CA ARG A 102 7.98 -0.13 -22.08
C ARG A 102 6.95 -1.09 -21.53
N ALA A 103 7.27 -1.83 -20.47
CA ALA A 103 6.33 -2.73 -19.80
C ALA A 103 5.10 -1.96 -19.28
N VAL A 104 5.28 -0.79 -18.67
CA VAL A 104 4.17 0.07 -18.22
C VAL A 104 3.28 0.49 -19.39
N THR A 105 3.86 0.90 -20.51
CA THR A 105 3.08 1.24 -21.72
C THR A 105 2.24 0.05 -22.19
N ILE A 106 2.83 -1.15 -22.27
CA ILE A 106 2.11 -2.36 -22.69
C ILE A 106 0.97 -2.68 -21.71
N LEU A 107 1.22 -2.60 -20.40
CA LEU A 107 0.20 -2.82 -19.39
C LEU A 107 -0.96 -1.82 -19.50
N GLU A 108 -0.68 -0.55 -19.78
CA GLU A 108 -1.72 0.46 -20.00
C GLU A 108 -2.54 0.16 -21.27
N MET A 109 -1.92 -0.31 -22.36
CA MET A 109 -2.65 -0.77 -23.55
C MET A 109 -3.57 -1.96 -23.23
N ILE A 110 -3.07 -2.96 -22.49
CA ILE A 110 -3.86 -4.13 -22.09
C ILE A 110 -5.05 -3.70 -21.23
N LYS A 111 -4.81 -2.83 -20.23
CA LYS A 111 -5.87 -2.27 -19.38
C LYS A 111 -6.96 -1.58 -20.21
N ARG A 112 -6.59 -0.75 -21.19
CA ARG A 112 -7.55 -0.10 -22.10
C ARG A 112 -8.33 -1.14 -22.92
N ARG A 113 -7.65 -2.14 -23.47
CA ARG A 113 -8.28 -3.22 -24.24
C ARG A 113 -9.32 -3.98 -23.41
N GLU A 114 -8.98 -4.39 -22.19
CA GLU A 114 -9.91 -5.13 -21.34
C GLU A 114 -11.08 -4.25 -20.85
N LYS A 115 -10.86 -2.94 -20.67
CA LYS A 115 -11.93 -1.97 -20.41
C LYS A 115 -12.93 -1.93 -21.56
N SER A 116 -12.45 -1.76 -22.80
CA SER A 116 -13.32 -1.70 -23.99
C SER A 116 -14.09 -3.00 -24.22
N LYS A 117 -13.47 -4.17 -23.99
CA LYS A 117 -14.19 -5.46 -24.05
C LYS A 117 -15.32 -5.54 -23.03
N ARG A 118 -15.08 -5.08 -21.80
CA ARG A 118 -16.12 -5.04 -20.75
C ARG A 118 -17.26 -4.10 -21.11
N GLU A 119 -16.95 -2.92 -21.66
CA GLU A 119 -17.95 -1.95 -22.12
C GLU A 119 -18.81 -2.52 -23.26
N LEU A 120 -18.19 -3.19 -24.24
CA LEU A 120 -18.90 -3.88 -25.33
C LEU A 120 -19.85 -4.97 -24.81
N LEU A 121 -19.38 -5.77 -23.84
CA LEU A 121 -20.20 -6.83 -23.26
C LEU A 121 -21.42 -6.26 -22.52
N HIS A 122 -21.23 -5.20 -21.72
CA HIS A 122 -22.34 -4.51 -21.05
C HIS A 122 -23.36 -3.94 -22.03
N LEU A 123 -22.91 -3.30 -23.11
CA LEU A 123 -23.80 -2.80 -24.15
C LEU A 123 -24.57 -3.93 -24.83
N THR A 124 -23.89 -5.06 -25.09
CA THR A 124 -24.52 -6.23 -25.71
C THR A 124 -25.62 -6.80 -24.82
N LEU A 125 -25.37 -6.90 -23.51
CA LEU A 125 -26.37 -7.33 -22.54
C LEU A 125 -27.58 -6.39 -22.51
N GLU A 126 -27.36 -5.07 -22.46
CA GLU A 126 -28.44 -4.08 -22.47
C GLU A 126 -29.30 -4.17 -23.76
N ILE A 127 -28.66 -4.36 -24.92
CA ILE A 127 -29.37 -4.52 -26.19
C ILE A 127 -30.23 -5.79 -26.19
N VAL A 128 -29.70 -6.90 -25.70
CA VAL A 128 -30.44 -8.17 -25.64
C VAL A 128 -31.63 -8.05 -24.68
N GLU A 129 -31.42 -7.47 -23.50
CA GLU A 129 -32.47 -7.23 -22.52
C GLU A 129 -33.61 -6.41 -23.12
N LYS A 130 -33.30 -5.25 -23.74
CA LYS A 130 -34.34 -4.41 -24.34
C LYS A 130 -35.04 -5.00 -25.58
N ARG A 131 -34.48 -6.02 -26.22
CA ARG A 131 -35.04 -6.64 -27.42
C ARG A 131 -35.92 -7.85 -27.12
N TYR A 132 -35.62 -8.58 -26.04
CA TYR A 132 -36.22 -9.90 -25.79
C TYR A 132 -36.89 -10.02 -24.40
N MET A 133 -36.72 -9.05 -23.52
CA MET A 133 -37.44 -8.94 -22.23
C MET A 133 -38.36 -7.72 -22.29
#